data_AF-A0A7X7MXG2-F1
#
_entry.id   AF-A0A7X7MXG2-F1
#
_cell.length_a   1.000
_cell.length_b   1.000
_cell.length_c   1.000
_cell.angle_alpha   90.00
_cell.angle_beta   90.00
_cell.angle_gamma   90.00
#
_symmetry.space_group_name_H-M   'P 1'
#
loop_
_entity.id
_entity.type
_entity.pdbx_description
1 polymer ?
#
loop_
_entity_poly.entity_id
_entity_poly.type
_entity_poly.pdbx_seq_one_letter_code
_entity_poly.pdbx_strand_id
1 'polypeptide(L)'
;MFISVHTFMSWFSAFLIFILLILFPVRKLVTLKKCKKGETLTTVYLVLKKIHCAIGILAIPVIFIHCSIASRMTDIRSGAGALLLILTILLALSRAFKKVLGTKWKLVHQILAAATFVLLIYHCFIEFL
;
A
#
# COMPACT_ATOMS: atom_id res chain seq x y z
N MET A 1 -24.63 -6.87 -10.33
CA MET A 1 -23.56 -5.92 -10.75
C MET A 1 -22.75 -5.39 -9.58
N PHE A 2 -23.37 -4.84 -8.52
CA PHE A 2 -22.65 -4.29 -7.35
C PHE A 2 -21.71 -5.27 -6.64
N ILE A 3 -22.11 -6.54 -6.46
CA ILE A 3 -21.29 -7.58 -5.81
C ILE A 3 -20.01 -7.87 -6.63
N SER A 4 -20.13 -8.01 -7.95
CA SER A 4 -18.97 -8.27 -8.83
C SER A 4 -17.96 -7.11 -8.83
N VAL A 5 -18.45 -5.86 -8.82
CA VAL A 5 -17.59 -4.67 -8.72
C VAL A 5 -16.92 -4.60 -7.34
N HIS A 6 -17.65 -4.89 -6.26
CA HIS A 6 -17.10 -4.94 -4.91
C HIS A 6 -15.96 -5.97 -4.79
N THR A 7 -16.20 -7.20 -5.24
CA THR A 7 -15.21 -8.28 -5.22
C THR A 7 -14.00 -7.96 -6.11
N PHE A 8 -14.20 -7.37 -7.28
CA PHE A 8 -13.08 -6.94 -8.11
C PHE A 8 -12.22 -5.88 -7.41
N MET A 9 -12.85 -4.88 -6.79
CA MET A 9 -12.13 -3.80 -6.09
C MET A 9 -11.40 -4.30 -4.83
N SER A 10 -11.95 -5.28 -4.11
CA SER A 10 -11.26 -5.90 -2.97
C SER A 10 -10.02 -6.68 -3.41
N TRP A 11 -10.12 -7.53 -4.44
CA TRP A 11 -8.95 -8.22 -5.00
C TRP A 11 -7.92 -7.25 -5.58
N PHE A 12 -8.38 -6.23 -6.30
CA PHE A 12 -7.47 -5.26 -6.92
C PHE A 12 -6.74 -4.42 -5.87
N SER A 13 -7.42 -3.98 -4.81
CA SER A 13 -6.76 -3.27 -3.69
C SER A 13 -5.73 -4.15 -2.96
N ALA A 14 -6.07 -5.41 -2.66
CA ALA A 14 -5.14 -6.37 -2.06
C ALA A 14 -3.90 -6.59 -2.95
N PHE A 15 -4.11 -6.73 -4.25
CA PHE A 15 -3.02 -6.87 -5.23
C PHE A 15 -2.09 -5.65 -5.26
N LEU A 16 -2.64 -4.43 -5.24
CA LEU A 16 -1.84 -3.19 -5.21
C LEU A 16 -0.98 -3.11 -3.95
N ILE A 17 -1.55 -3.42 -2.78
CA ILE A 17 -0.79 -3.44 -1.51
C ILE A 17 0.29 -4.52 -1.52
N PHE A 18 -0.01 -5.70 -2.08
CA PHE A 18 0.97 -6.77 -2.22
C PHE A 18 2.15 -6.39 -3.12
N ILE A 19 1.88 -5.73 -4.26
CA ILE A 19 2.96 -5.19 -5.12
C ILE A 19 3.80 -4.17 -4.35
N LEU A 20 3.18 -3.26 -3.57
CA LEU A 20 3.91 -2.29 -2.76
C LEU A 20 4.86 -2.97 -1.76
N LEU A 21 4.43 -4.09 -1.17
CA LEU A 21 5.25 -4.89 -0.26
C LEU A 21 6.45 -5.50 -0.98
N ILE A 22 6.28 -6.09 -2.16
CA ILE A 22 7.37 -6.70 -2.96
C ILE A 22 8.35 -5.64 -3.49
N LEU A 23 7.87 -4.47 -3.84
CA LEU A 23 8.73 -3.39 -4.33
C LEU A 23 9.76 -2.93 -3.30
N PHE A 24 9.49 -3.11 -2.00
CA PHE A 24 10.42 -2.74 -0.93
C PHE A 24 11.72 -3.58 -0.91
N PRO A 25 11.68 -4.93 -0.77
CA PRO A 25 12.89 -5.76 -0.81
C PRO A 25 13.58 -5.69 -2.17
N VAL A 26 12.84 -5.60 -3.28
CA VAL A 26 13.43 -5.43 -4.63
C VAL A 26 14.28 -4.17 -4.69
N ARG A 27 13.79 -3.03 -4.18
CA ARG A 27 14.58 -1.79 -4.11
C ARG A 27 15.81 -1.90 -3.20
N LYS A 28 15.71 -2.64 -2.10
CA LYS A 28 16.86 -2.91 -1.21
C LYS A 28 17.93 -3.75 -1.92
N LEU A 29 17.52 -4.80 -2.62
CA LEU A 29 18.41 -5.66 -3.42
C LEU A 29 19.10 -4.89 -4.54
N VAL A 30 18.38 -4.04 -5.27
CA VAL A 30 18.96 -3.18 -6.32
C VAL A 30 19.97 -2.18 -5.72
N THR A 31 19.67 -1.62 -4.55
CA THR A 31 20.60 -0.70 -3.86
C THR A 31 21.89 -1.42 -3.43
N LEU A 32 21.78 -2.62 -2.86
CA LEU A 32 22.93 -3.45 -2.48
C LEU A 32 23.79 -3.84 -3.70
N LYS A 33 23.16 -4.17 -4.83
CA LYS A 33 23.86 -4.46 -6.09
C LYS A 33 24.49 -3.20 -6.70
N LYS A 34 23.87 -2.03 -6.55
CA LYS A 34 24.41 -0.75 -7.04
C LYS A 34 25.77 -0.43 -6.42
N CYS A 35 25.95 -0.71 -5.12
CA CYS A 35 27.26 -0.61 -4.46
C CYS A 35 28.37 -1.47 -5.11
N LYS A 36 28.02 -2.45 -5.96
CA LYS A 36 28.98 -3.34 -6.62
C LYS A 36 29.15 -3.12 -8.13
N LYS A 37 28.24 -2.46 -8.86
CA LYS A 37 28.17 -2.56 -10.34
C LYS A 37 27.92 -1.26 -11.16
N GLY A 38 27.92 -0.07 -10.57
CA GLY A 38 27.88 1.18 -11.36
C GLY A 38 26.50 1.59 -11.95
N GLU A 39 26.50 2.58 -12.85
CA GLU A 39 25.39 3.52 -13.16
C GLU A 39 24.04 2.91 -13.58
N THR A 40 24.00 1.80 -14.31
CA THR A 40 22.76 1.21 -14.86
C THR A 40 21.74 0.79 -13.79
N LEU A 41 22.22 0.38 -12.61
CA LEU A 41 21.36 0.05 -11.46
C LEU A 41 20.69 1.28 -10.84
N THR A 42 21.18 2.49 -11.13
CA THR A 42 20.56 3.74 -10.70
C THR A 42 19.23 3.98 -11.40
N THR A 43 19.16 3.73 -12.72
CA THR A 43 17.94 3.90 -13.51
C THR A 43 16.84 2.94 -13.05
N VAL A 44 17.18 1.66 -12.86
CA VAL A 44 16.24 0.64 -12.36
C VAL A 44 15.69 1.02 -10.99
N TYR A 45 16.55 1.49 -10.08
CA TYR A 45 16.11 1.96 -8.76
C TYR A 45 15.16 3.15 -8.84
N LEU A 46 15.44 4.12 -9.73
CA LEU A 46 14.60 5.31 -9.92
C LEU A 46 13.23 4.93 -10.51
N VAL A 47 13.19 4.00 -11.46
CA VAL A 47 11.96 3.47 -12.04
C VAL A 47 11.12 2.74 -10.98
N LEU A 48 11.72 1.82 -10.22
CA LEU A 48 11.03 1.12 -9.13
C LEU A 48 10.48 2.08 -8.07
N LYS A 49 11.21 3.16 -7.77
CA LYS A 49 10.74 4.22 -6.86
C LYS A 49 9.53 4.97 -7.44
N LYS A 50 9.53 5.28 -8.74
CA LYS A 50 8.39 5.92 -9.42
C LYS A 50 7.18 5.00 -9.43
N ILE A 51 7.35 3.72 -9.76
CA ILE A 51 6.27 2.73 -9.77
C ILE A 51 5.66 2.58 -8.37
N HIS A 52 6.48 2.42 -7.33
CA HIS A 52 5.98 2.35 -5.93
C HIS A 52 5.18 3.61 -5.54
N CYS A 53 5.60 4.79 -6.01
CA CYS A 53 4.83 6.01 -5.81
C CYS A 53 3.47 5.98 -6.51
N ALA A 54 3.46 5.61 -7.79
CA ALA A 54 2.25 5.61 -8.60
C ALA A 54 1.23 4.61 -8.05
N ILE A 55 1.68 3.40 -7.70
CA ILE A 55 0.83 2.36 -7.11
C ILE A 55 0.29 2.81 -5.74
N GLY A 56 1.12 3.45 -4.90
CA GLY A 56 0.66 3.96 -3.60
C GLY A 56 -0.42 5.03 -3.71
N ILE A 57 -0.30 5.93 -4.71
CA ILE A 57 -1.32 6.94 -4.98
C ILE A 57 -2.58 6.29 -5.56
N LEU A 58 -2.43 5.31 -6.46
CA LEU A 58 -3.55 4.59 -7.07
C LEU A 58 -4.33 3.72 -6.07
N ALA A 59 -3.65 3.18 -5.06
CA ALA A 59 -4.30 2.34 -4.04
C ALA A 59 -5.37 3.11 -3.25
N ILE A 60 -5.17 4.41 -2.99
CA ILE A 60 -6.11 5.23 -2.22
C ILE A 60 -7.51 5.28 -2.85
N PRO A 61 -7.70 5.75 -4.10
CA PRO A 61 -9.04 5.79 -4.70
C PRO A 61 -9.65 4.39 -4.87
N VAL A 62 -8.85 3.36 -5.15
CA VAL A 62 -9.36 1.98 -5.27
C VAL A 62 -9.92 1.47 -3.94
N ILE A 63 -9.16 1.61 -2.84
CA ILE A 63 -9.60 1.21 -1.50
C ILE A 63 -10.79 2.06 -1.06
N PHE A 64 -10.82 3.35 -1.40
CA PHE A 64 -11.94 4.24 -1.10
C PHE A 64 -13.23 3.77 -1.80
N ILE A 65 -13.17 3.44 -3.09
CA ILE A 65 -14.33 2.92 -3.84
C ILE A 65 -14.82 1.61 -3.23
N HIS A 66 -13.91 0.69 -2.89
CA HIS A 66 -14.25 -0.54 -2.19
C HIS A 66 -14.97 -0.26 -0.86
N CYS A 67 -14.43 0.61 -0.01
CA CYS A 67 -15.04 0.99 1.27
C CYS A 67 -16.41 1.68 1.09
N SER A 68 -16.57 2.50 0.06
CA SER A 68 -17.83 3.21 -0.23
C SER A 68 -18.94 2.28 -0.71
N ILE A 69 -18.59 1.21 -1.41
CA ILE A 69 -19.54 0.16 -1.79
C ILE A 69 -19.87 -0.71 -0.57
N ALA A 70 -18.85 -1.10 0.22
CA ALA A 70 -19.01 -1.91 1.42
C ALA A 70 -19.89 -1.23 2.49
N SER A 71 -19.74 0.08 2.69
CA SER A 71 -20.53 0.83 3.69
C SER A 71 -22.03 0.87 3.37
N ARG A 72 -22.40 0.72 2.10
CA ARG A 72 -23.80 0.63 1.64
C ARG A 72 -24.41 -0.76 1.88
N MET A 73 -23.60 -1.76 2.19
CA MET A 73 -24.04 -3.14 2.44
C MET A 73 -24.31 -3.43 3.94
N THR A 74 -24.22 -2.41 4.82
CA THR A 74 -24.57 -2.46 6.25
C THR A 74 -23.92 -3.60 7.06
N ASP A 75 -22.69 -3.97 6.71
CA ASP A 75 -21.98 -5.07 7.37
C ASP A 75 -21.00 -4.54 8.43
N ILE A 76 -20.98 -5.12 9.64
CA ILE A 76 -20.06 -4.73 10.74
C ILE A 76 -18.59 -4.92 10.31
N ARG A 77 -18.36 -5.79 9.32
CA ARG A 77 -17.08 -6.02 8.65
C ARG A 77 -16.50 -4.79 7.96
N SER A 78 -17.31 -3.76 7.69
CA SER A 78 -16.90 -2.49 7.06
C SER A 78 -15.90 -1.67 7.89
N GLY A 79 -15.82 -1.89 9.22
CA GLY A 79 -14.90 -1.16 10.09
C GLY A 79 -13.41 -1.43 9.80
N ALA A 80 -13.06 -2.67 9.45
CA ALA A 80 -11.67 -3.04 9.12
C ALA A 80 -11.21 -2.41 7.80
N GLY A 81 -12.09 -2.35 6.78
CA GLY A 81 -11.81 -1.67 5.51
C GLY A 81 -11.59 -0.16 5.69
N ALA A 82 -12.40 0.50 6.53
CA ALA A 82 -12.22 1.91 6.85
C ALA A 82 -10.87 2.21 7.53
N LEU A 83 -10.44 1.35 8.47
CA LEU A 83 -9.12 1.45 9.09
C LEU A 83 -7.99 1.25 8.07
N LEU A 84 -8.15 0.32 7.12
CA LEU A 84 -7.18 0.09 6.04
C LEU A 84 -7.04 1.32 5.14
N LEU A 85 -8.14 1.98 4.80
CA LEU A 85 -8.14 3.23 4.05
C LEU A 85 -7.39 4.33 4.81
N ILE A 86 -7.68 4.52 6.10
CA ILE A 86 -7.02 5.52 6.95
C ILE A 86 -5.51 5.28 6.99
N LEU A 87 -5.08 4.03 7.20
CA LEU A 87 -3.66 3.68 7.22
C LEU A 87 -2.97 3.93 5.87
N THR A 88 -3.66 3.67 4.76
CA THR A 88 -3.13 3.93 3.41
C THR A 88 -2.97 5.43 3.14
N ILE A 89 -3.90 6.25 3.62
CA ILE A 89 -3.79 7.72 3.57
C ILE A 89 -2.62 8.19 4.44
N LEU A 90 -2.49 7.68 5.67
CA LEU A 90 -1.36 8.00 6.55
C LEU A 90 -0.01 7.60 5.93
N LEU A 91 0.06 6.47 5.23
CA LEU A 91 1.24 6.06 4.45
C LEU A 91 1.59 7.10 3.38
N ALA A 92 0.61 7.59 2.63
CA ALA A 92 0.83 8.62 1.63
C ALA A 92 1.27 9.95 2.26
N LEU A 93 0.61 10.37 3.34
CA LEU A 93 0.95 11.59 4.09
C LEU A 93 2.34 11.50 4.72
N SER A 94 2.72 10.36 5.29
CA SER A 94 4.05 10.17 5.88
C SER A 94 5.15 10.55 4.88
N ARG A 95 4.95 10.28 3.59
CA ARG A 95 5.87 10.67 2.52
C ARG A 95 5.87 12.18 2.26
N ALA A 96 4.72 12.83 2.28
CA ALA A 96 4.63 14.29 2.15
C ALA A 96 5.37 14.98 3.31
N PHE A 97 5.21 14.45 4.53
CA PHE A 97 5.88 14.92 5.75
C PHE A 97 7.31 14.41 5.93
N LYS A 98 7.92 13.80 4.90
CA LYS A 98 9.30 13.30 4.98
C LYS A 98 10.30 14.37 5.44
N LYS A 99 10.12 15.63 5.01
CA LYS A 99 10.99 16.74 5.42
C LYS A 99 10.85 17.06 6.91
N VAL A 100 9.64 16.96 7.45
CA VAL A 100 9.32 17.25 8.86
C VAL A 100 9.79 16.11 9.78
N LEU A 101 9.56 14.86 9.38
CA LEU A 101 9.93 13.67 10.15
C LEU A 101 11.44 13.34 10.11
N GLY A 102 12.18 13.96 9.18
CA GLY A 102 13.64 13.85 9.08
C GLY A 102 14.14 12.41 8.99
N THR A 103 15.03 12.02 9.91
CA THR A 103 15.67 10.69 9.96
C THR A 103 14.72 9.59 10.41
N LYS A 104 13.72 9.91 11.26
CA LYS A 104 12.74 8.95 11.78
C LYS A 104 11.68 8.56 10.75
N TRP A 105 11.54 9.32 9.66
CA TRP A 105 10.56 9.09 8.60
C TRP A 105 10.53 7.65 8.09
N LYS A 106 11.71 7.05 7.83
CA LYS A 106 11.79 5.68 7.29
C LYS A 106 11.15 4.68 8.25
N LEU A 107 11.44 4.80 9.54
CA LEU A 107 10.91 3.92 10.57
C LEU A 107 9.39 4.06 10.66
N VAL A 108 8.88 5.30 10.71
CA VAL A 108 7.43 5.57 10.75
C VAL A 108 6.73 4.98 9.53
N HIS A 109 7.28 5.20 8.33
CA HIS A 109 6.72 4.68 7.09
C HIS A 109 6.72 3.14 7.06
N GLN A 110 7.77 2.50 7.58
CA GLN A 110 7.88 1.04 7.66
C GLN A 110 6.89 0.45 8.67
N ILE A 111 6.72 1.07 9.83
CA ILE A 111 5.74 0.64 10.85
C ILE A 111 4.32 0.76 10.28
N LEU A 112 3.98 1.89 9.66
CA LEU A 112 2.69 2.09 9.00
C LEU A 112 2.46 1.05 7.88
N ALA A 113 3.48 0.75 7.08
CA ALA A 113 3.39 -0.25 6.02
C ALA A 113 3.16 -1.66 6.59
N ALA A 114 3.88 -2.03 7.65
CA ALA A 114 3.69 -3.32 8.32
C ALA A 114 2.29 -3.43 8.94
N ALA A 115 1.81 -2.39 9.63
CA ALA A 115 0.47 -2.34 10.19
C ALA A 115 -0.61 -2.47 9.10
N THR A 116 -0.44 -1.77 7.97
CA THR A 116 -1.36 -1.85 6.83
C THR A 116 -1.40 -3.27 6.24
N PHE A 117 -0.25 -3.94 6.16
CA PHE A 117 -0.17 -5.30 5.63
C PHE A 117 -0.82 -6.34 6.57
N VAL A 118 -0.57 -6.25 7.87
CA VAL A 118 -1.22 -7.12 8.86
C VAL A 118 -2.74 -6.91 8.85
N LEU A 119 -3.18 -5.66 8.79
CA LEU A 119 -4.61 -5.34 8.72
C LEU A 119 -5.24 -5.81 7.41
N LEU A 120 -4.53 -5.74 6.29
CA LEU A 120 -5.00 -6.30 5.01
C LEU A 120 -5.24 -7.81 5.14
N ILE A 121 -4.28 -8.55 5.70
CA ILE A 121 -4.42 -10.00 5.89
C ILE A 121 -5.64 -10.29 6.76
N TYR A 122 -5.75 -9.60 7.90
CA TYR A 122 -6.89 -9.74 8.82
C TYR A 122 -8.23 -9.43 8.13
N HIS A 123 -8.29 -8.33 7.37
CA HIS A 123 -9.50 -7.93 6.64
C HIS A 123 -9.89 -8.97 5.59
N CYS A 124 -8.92 -9.50 4.82
CA CYS A 124 -9.17 -10.60 3.89
C CYS A 124 -9.73 -11.83 4.62
N PHE A 125 -9.10 -12.26 5.72
CA PHE A 125 -9.60 -13.42 6.47
C PHE A 125 -11.04 -13.24 6.98
N ILE A 126 -11.37 -12.06 7.50
CA ILE A 126 -12.73 -11.77 7.97
C ILE A 126 -13.73 -11.71 6.83
N GLU A 127 -13.36 -11.16 5.68
CA GLU A 127 -14.28 -11.04 4.54
C GLU A 127 -14.58 -12.39 3.87
N PHE A 128 -13.68 -13.37 4.01
CA PHE A 128 -13.86 -14.74 3.49
C PHE A 128 -14.40 -15.76 4.52
N LEU A 129 -14.51 -15.39 5.80
CA LEU A 129 -15.22 -16.20 6.82
C LEU A 129 -16.72 -15.90 6.79
#